data_AF-A0A2D0QIL1-F1
#
_entry.id   AF-A0A2D0QIL1-F1
#
_cell.length_a   1.000
_cell.length_b   1.000
_cell.length_c   1.000
_cell.angle_alpha   90.00
_cell.angle_beta   90.00
_cell.angle_gamma   90.00
#
_symmetry.space_group_name_H-M   'P 1'
#
loop_
_entity.id
_entity.type
_entity.pdbx_description
1 polymer ?
#
loop_
_entity_poly.entity_id
_entity_poly.type
_entity_poly.pdbx_seq_one_letter_code
_entity_poly.pdbx_strand_id
1 'polypeptide(L)'
;MSGSCIDSERETGVVLGFLEEAEPWQLASAQFPSKVGGRPAWLSQLNLPSVAELVCEKCQLPTVFLLQVYAPIVGQERSFHRTLYVFCCKTPACYTANDNRCCKVYRSQLPRKNDFYPYDPPPDEEPATSADDKRVLGSGVKLCRLCGCAGHKACSRCHTVTYCSKEHQAIDWKKQHKKECNNESSSVSDAVNMFLFPEWELVTEPEELPAKDDKPSSDSLEQANIVSSVMISSTDLEESELESMALHESQDSKMFQKFKECIAAEPHQVLRYRRQGSPLWVSSEHVPSKEAIPKCLCGTNRVFEFQIMPQLLNHLKVDRTDASIDWGTLAIYTCAASCDQGNNYSAEFIWKQDFSADQTV
;
A
#
# COMPACT_ATOMS: atom_id res chain seq x y z
N MET A 1 29.01 30.59 9.87
CA MET A 1 30.14 30.19 9.01
C MET A 1 29.84 28.77 8.58
N SER A 2 29.06 28.58 7.50
CA SER A 2 29.43 28.62 6.07
C SER A 2 29.77 27.21 5.56
N GLY A 3 28.94 26.72 4.62
CA GLY A 3 29.16 25.50 3.82
C GLY A 3 28.44 24.27 4.41
N SER A 4 27.53 23.57 3.74
CA SER A 4 27.22 23.52 2.31
C SER A 4 25.73 23.21 2.09
N CYS A 5 25.09 24.04 1.27
CA CYS A 5 23.99 23.59 0.43
C CYS A 5 24.55 22.46 -0.44
N ILE A 6 24.22 21.21 -0.11
CA ILE A 6 24.44 20.07 -1.01
C ILE A 6 23.16 19.95 -1.83
N ASP A 7 23.29 20.49 -3.03
CA ASP A 7 22.67 20.13 -4.29
C ASP A 7 21.18 19.79 -4.35
N SER A 8 20.48 20.75 -4.97
CA SER A 8 19.25 20.58 -5.73
C SER A 8 19.46 19.71 -6.99
N GLU A 9 19.75 18.43 -6.81
CA GLU A 9 19.80 17.45 -7.90
C GLU A 9 18.62 16.47 -7.77
N ARG A 10 17.58 16.70 -8.59
CA ARG A 10 16.65 15.71 -9.16
C ARG A 10 16.46 14.40 -8.36
N GLU A 11 15.32 14.28 -7.67
CA GLU A 11 14.71 12.98 -7.31
C GLU A 11 14.32 12.20 -8.58
N THR A 12 15.28 11.69 -9.36
CA THR A 12 15.03 10.93 -10.59
C THR A 12 15.11 9.41 -10.39
N GLY A 13 15.54 8.94 -9.22
CA GLY A 13 15.66 7.51 -8.90
C GLY A 13 14.32 6.82 -8.59
N VAL A 14 14.26 5.48 -8.69
CA VAL A 14 13.27 4.72 -7.90
C VAL A 14 13.86 4.58 -6.51
N VAL A 15 13.01 4.61 -5.50
CA VAL A 15 13.35 4.15 -4.15
C VAL A 15 12.67 2.80 -3.92
N LEU A 16 13.44 1.78 -3.55
CA LEU A 16 12.98 0.43 -3.23
C LEU A 16 12.63 0.37 -1.73
N GLY A 17 11.68 -0.49 -1.38
CA GLY A 17 11.30 -0.74 0.02
C GLY A 17 11.51 -2.20 0.41
N PHE A 18 12.04 -2.41 1.61
CA PHE A 18 12.39 -3.71 2.20
C PHE A 18 11.79 -3.82 3.60
N LEU A 19 11.63 -5.06 4.08
CA LEU A 19 11.07 -5.32 5.41
C LEU A 19 12.17 -5.65 6.41
N GLU A 20 12.15 -4.96 7.53
CA GLU A 20 13.05 -5.19 8.66
C GLU A 20 12.26 -5.37 9.96
N GLU A 21 12.86 -6.08 10.91
CA GLU A 21 12.34 -6.15 12.27
C GLU A 21 12.60 -4.81 12.98
N ALA A 22 11.61 -4.33 13.72
CA ALA A 22 11.73 -3.11 14.48
C ALA A 22 11.00 -3.24 15.82
N GLU A 23 11.47 -2.47 16.79
CA GLU A 23 10.85 -2.44 18.10
C GLU A 23 9.49 -1.73 18.05
N PRO A 24 8.49 -2.16 18.85
CA PRO A 24 7.14 -1.61 18.77
C PRO A 24 7.02 -0.11 19.02
N TRP A 25 8.01 0.52 19.68
CA TRP A 25 8.04 1.95 19.92
C TRP A 25 8.49 2.75 18.69
N GLN A 26 9.34 2.17 17.82
CA GLN A 26 9.77 2.75 16.55
C GLN A 26 8.61 2.83 15.55
N LEU A 27 7.66 1.90 15.67
CA LEU A 27 6.49 1.82 14.79
C LEU A 27 5.25 2.57 15.32
N ALA A 28 5.44 3.45 16.32
CA ALA A 28 4.39 4.28 16.88
C ALA A 28 4.14 5.55 16.06
N SER A 29 2.94 6.13 16.16
CA SER A 29 2.56 7.34 15.40
C SER A 29 3.51 8.53 15.58
N ALA A 30 4.16 8.68 16.74
CA ALA A 30 5.09 9.77 17.03
C ALA A 30 6.40 9.67 16.22
N GLN A 31 6.73 8.48 15.71
CA GLN A 31 7.92 8.20 14.91
C GLN A 31 7.67 8.30 13.40
N PHE A 32 6.43 8.60 12.99
CA PHE A 32 6.05 8.73 11.58
C PHE A 32 6.49 7.55 10.68
N PRO A 33 6.21 6.29 11.07
CA PRO A 33 6.83 5.13 10.43
C PRO A 33 6.26 4.88 9.04
N SER A 34 7.13 4.38 8.16
CA SER A 34 6.75 3.51 7.05
C SER A 34 6.76 2.07 7.56
N LYS A 35 5.66 1.33 7.40
CA LYS A 35 5.51 0.00 8.01
C LYS A 35 4.48 -0.87 7.30
N VAL A 36 4.62 -2.18 7.47
CA VAL A 36 3.66 -3.20 7.03
C VAL A 36 3.00 -3.83 8.24
N GLY A 37 1.69 -4.08 8.15
CA GLY A 37 0.93 -4.84 9.12
C GLY A 37 0.86 -4.21 10.51
N GLY A 38 0.46 -5.02 11.49
CA GLY A 38 0.11 -4.52 12.82
C GLY A 38 -1.07 -3.56 12.81
N ARG A 39 -1.04 -2.56 13.69
CA ARG A 39 -2.08 -1.50 13.73
C ARG A 39 -1.62 -0.25 12.96
N PRO A 40 -2.55 0.50 12.35
CA PRO A 40 -2.20 1.78 11.75
C PRO A 40 -1.59 2.73 12.79
N ALA A 41 -0.46 3.33 12.45
CA ALA A 41 0.09 4.46 13.17
C ALA A 41 -0.54 5.74 12.58
N TRP A 42 -1.72 6.10 13.12
CA TRP A 42 -2.52 7.24 12.67
C TRP A 42 -1.76 8.56 12.85
N LEU A 43 -1.72 9.36 11.77
CA LEU A 43 -1.04 10.65 11.70
C LEU A 43 -1.92 11.74 12.33
N SER A 44 -3.04 12.09 11.68
CA SER A 44 -4.06 12.90 12.33
C SER A 44 -4.74 12.06 13.41
N GLN A 45 -4.78 12.57 14.64
CA GLN A 45 -5.48 11.92 15.74
C GLN A 45 -6.98 12.21 15.73
N LEU A 46 -7.47 13.01 14.77
CA LEU A 46 -8.88 13.34 14.59
C LEU A 46 -9.39 12.78 13.27
N ASN A 47 -10.72 12.66 13.17
CA ASN A 47 -11.44 12.34 11.92
C ASN A 47 -10.88 11.11 11.19
N LEU A 48 -10.49 10.09 11.94
CA LEU A 48 -10.07 8.79 11.39
C LEU A 48 -11.15 8.24 10.45
N PRO A 49 -10.78 7.49 9.40
CA PRO A 49 -11.74 6.88 8.50
C PRO A 49 -12.78 6.06 9.29
N SER A 50 -14.05 6.30 9.00
CA SER A 50 -15.15 5.64 9.67
C SER A 50 -15.20 4.16 9.30
N VAL A 51 -15.98 3.42 10.08
CA VAL A 51 -16.14 1.97 9.85
C VAL A 51 -16.80 1.69 8.50
N ALA A 52 -17.73 2.55 8.06
CA ALA A 52 -18.36 2.43 6.75
C ALA A 52 -17.39 2.71 5.58
N GLU A 53 -16.36 3.52 5.81
CA GLU A 53 -15.32 3.83 4.83
C GLU A 53 -14.25 2.72 4.74
N LEU A 54 -14.12 1.89 5.78
CA LEU A 54 -13.14 0.81 5.90
C LEU A 54 -13.75 -0.60 5.74
N VAL A 55 -14.86 -0.75 5.02
CA VAL A 55 -15.39 -2.07 4.60
C VAL A 55 -14.98 -2.42 3.17
N CYS A 56 -14.82 -3.72 2.92
CA CYS A 56 -14.66 -4.26 1.58
C CYS A 56 -15.95 -4.07 0.79
N GLU A 57 -15.89 -3.55 -0.43
CA GLU A 57 -17.11 -3.30 -1.22
C GLU A 57 -17.77 -4.59 -1.73
N LYS A 58 -17.02 -5.71 -1.75
CA LYS A 58 -17.53 -7.02 -2.21
C LYS A 58 -18.24 -7.79 -1.10
N CYS A 59 -17.57 -8.03 0.02
CA CYS A 59 -18.13 -8.84 1.11
C CYS A 59 -18.71 -8.01 2.27
N GLN A 60 -18.53 -6.69 2.27
CA GLN A 60 -19.01 -5.78 3.32
C GLN A 60 -18.41 -6.05 4.72
N LEU A 61 -17.38 -6.90 4.81
CA LEU A 61 -16.63 -7.12 6.03
C LEU A 61 -15.56 -6.03 6.22
N PRO A 62 -15.17 -5.73 7.47
CA PRO A 62 -14.09 -4.78 7.74
C PRO A 62 -12.79 -5.18 7.03
N THR A 63 -12.12 -4.20 6.45
CA THR A 63 -10.77 -4.35 5.90
C THR A 63 -9.74 -4.39 7.04
N VAL A 64 -8.57 -4.95 6.74
CA VAL A 64 -7.40 -4.97 7.62
C VAL A 64 -6.37 -3.97 7.09
N PHE A 65 -5.61 -3.38 8.01
CA PHE A 65 -4.46 -2.55 7.67
C PHE A 65 -3.38 -3.39 6.98
N LEU A 66 -2.99 -3.00 5.76
CA LEU A 66 -1.93 -3.66 4.99
C LEU A 66 -0.58 -2.99 5.25
N LEU A 67 -0.48 -1.69 4.98
CA LEU A 67 0.75 -0.92 5.16
C LEU A 67 0.48 0.58 5.23
N GLN A 68 1.49 1.32 5.67
CA GLN A 68 1.55 2.77 5.51
C GLN A 68 2.93 3.21 5.04
N VAL A 69 2.96 4.32 4.29
CA VAL A 69 4.20 4.93 3.80
C VAL A 69 4.21 6.39 4.21
N TYR A 70 5.27 6.81 4.90
CA TYR A 70 5.57 8.20 5.16
C TYR A 70 6.21 8.83 3.92
N ALA A 71 5.51 9.78 3.31
CA ALA A 71 5.79 10.33 1.99
C ALA A 71 5.60 11.86 1.98
N PRO A 72 6.47 12.62 2.70
CA PRO A 72 6.42 14.08 2.71
C PRO A 72 6.67 14.66 1.32
N ILE A 73 6.16 15.86 1.06
CA ILE A 73 6.41 16.57 -0.20
C ILE A 73 7.26 17.81 0.10
N VAL A 74 8.49 17.80 -0.39
CA VAL A 74 9.45 18.91 -0.24
C VAL A 74 8.87 20.20 -0.83
N GLY A 75 9.01 21.30 -0.09
CA GLY A 75 8.51 22.61 -0.51
C GLY A 75 7.00 22.83 -0.30
N GLN A 76 6.26 21.83 0.20
CA GLN A 76 4.84 21.98 0.51
C GLN A 76 4.59 21.85 2.02
N GLU A 77 4.48 22.98 2.71
CA GLU A 77 4.37 23.05 4.18
C GLU A 77 3.26 22.20 4.77
N ARG A 78 2.10 22.11 4.10
CA ARG A 78 0.92 21.37 4.58
C ARG A 78 1.08 19.86 4.53
N SER A 79 2.04 19.38 3.76
CA SER A 79 2.40 17.98 3.61
C SER A 79 3.78 17.71 4.18
N PHE A 80 4.19 18.51 5.17
CA PHE A 80 5.44 18.28 5.89
C PHE A 80 5.44 16.89 6.51
N HIS A 81 4.35 16.53 7.18
CA HIS A 81 4.03 15.15 7.49
C HIS A 81 2.95 14.70 6.53
N ARG A 82 3.19 13.63 5.78
CA ARG A 82 2.21 13.07 4.88
C ARG A 82 2.35 11.57 4.89
N THR A 83 1.26 10.89 5.18
CA THR A 83 1.24 9.43 5.29
C THR A 83 0.11 8.87 4.44
N LEU A 84 0.45 7.82 3.69
CA LEU A 84 -0.48 7.05 2.89
C LEU A 84 -0.75 5.73 3.58
N TYR A 85 -2.02 5.35 3.68
CA TYR A 85 -2.49 4.14 4.35
C TYR A 85 -3.17 3.25 3.35
N VAL A 86 -2.85 1.96 3.36
CA VAL A 86 -3.47 0.96 2.50
C VAL A 86 -4.13 -0.09 3.38
N PHE A 87 -5.37 -0.41 3.05
CA PHE A 87 -6.16 -1.45 3.68
C PHE A 87 -6.63 -2.46 2.63
N CYS A 88 -6.77 -3.72 3.01
CA CYS A 88 -7.26 -4.76 2.12
C CYS A 88 -8.20 -5.73 2.82
N CYS A 89 -8.99 -6.48 2.05
CA CYS A 89 -9.86 -7.51 2.57
C CYS A 89 -9.06 -8.77 2.92
N LYS A 90 -9.43 -9.50 3.98
CA LYS A 90 -8.88 -10.84 4.27
C LYS A 90 -9.67 -11.99 3.65
N THR A 91 -10.75 -11.71 2.92
CA THR A 91 -11.57 -12.73 2.28
C THR A 91 -11.00 -13.05 0.89
N PRO A 92 -10.47 -14.27 0.65
CA PRO A 92 -9.82 -14.59 -0.62
C PRO A 92 -10.75 -14.48 -1.83
N ALA A 93 -12.03 -14.85 -1.68
CA ALA A 93 -13.03 -14.71 -2.74
C ALA A 93 -13.27 -13.25 -3.20
N CYS A 94 -12.76 -12.25 -2.47
CA CYS A 94 -12.81 -10.86 -2.89
C CYS A 94 -11.67 -10.47 -3.85
N TYR A 95 -10.65 -11.31 -4.03
CA TYR A 95 -9.52 -11.06 -4.94
C TYR A 95 -9.84 -11.61 -6.33
N THR A 96 -10.88 -11.07 -6.95
CA THR A 96 -11.14 -11.33 -8.37
C THR A 96 -10.10 -10.60 -9.23
N ALA A 97 -9.85 -11.14 -10.43
CA ALA A 97 -8.88 -10.60 -11.36
C ALA A 97 -9.12 -9.10 -11.64
N ASN A 98 -8.06 -8.30 -11.57
CA ASN A 98 -8.01 -6.90 -11.98
C ASN A 98 -9.07 -6.01 -11.31
N ASP A 99 -9.42 -6.34 -10.06
CA ASP A 99 -10.47 -5.65 -9.30
C ASP A 99 -9.97 -5.17 -7.93
N ASN A 100 -9.95 -3.86 -7.78
CA ASN A 100 -9.42 -3.14 -6.62
C ASN A 100 -10.44 -2.92 -5.49
N ARG A 101 -11.72 -3.30 -5.64
CA ARG A 101 -12.81 -2.98 -4.69
C ARG A 101 -12.66 -3.63 -3.30
N CYS A 102 -11.73 -4.57 -3.17
CA CYS A 102 -11.35 -5.18 -1.91
C CYS A 102 -10.27 -4.39 -1.13
N CYS A 103 -9.70 -3.36 -1.73
CA CYS A 103 -8.66 -2.51 -1.16
C CYS A 103 -9.14 -1.07 -0.99
N LYS A 104 -8.56 -0.36 -0.02
CA LYS A 104 -8.83 1.05 0.25
C LYS A 104 -7.53 1.80 0.50
N VAL A 105 -7.44 3.04 0.04
CA VAL A 105 -6.27 3.89 0.28
C VAL A 105 -6.71 5.24 0.82
N TYR A 106 -5.98 5.72 1.82
CA TYR A 106 -6.21 7.02 2.44
C TYR A 106 -4.92 7.81 2.55
N ARG A 107 -5.03 9.12 2.42
CA ARG A 107 -3.95 10.09 2.65
C ARG A 107 -4.29 10.96 3.84
N SER A 108 -3.36 11.10 4.77
CA SER A 108 -3.40 12.12 5.83
C SER A 108 -2.19 13.04 5.71
N GLN A 109 -2.37 14.30 6.07
CA GLN A 109 -1.31 15.30 5.98
C GLN A 109 -1.40 16.24 7.17
N LEU A 110 -0.25 16.68 7.67
CA LEU A 110 -0.15 17.71 8.68
C LEU A 110 0.99 18.67 8.33
N PRO A 111 0.82 19.97 8.63
CA PRO A 111 1.94 20.89 8.65
C PRO A 111 2.93 20.55 9.76
N ARG A 112 4.16 21.08 9.65
CA ARG A 112 5.20 20.88 10.68
C ARG A 112 4.72 21.28 12.07
N LYS A 113 4.12 22.46 12.18
CA LYS A 113 3.44 22.90 13.40
C LYS A 113 2.00 22.41 13.37
N ASN A 114 1.67 21.45 14.22
CA ASN A 114 0.33 20.86 14.33
C ASN A 114 -0.02 20.58 15.81
N ASP A 115 -1.24 20.13 16.06
CA ASP A 115 -1.79 19.94 17.41
C ASP A 115 -1.47 18.57 18.03
N PHE A 116 -0.86 17.65 17.26
CA PHE A 116 -0.73 16.23 17.64
C PHE A 116 0.70 15.83 17.99
N TYR A 117 1.69 16.49 17.38
CA TYR A 117 3.11 16.15 17.54
C TYR A 117 3.94 17.38 17.89
N PRO A 118 5.02 17.21 18.65
CA PRO A 118 5.98 18.27 18.91
C PRO A 118 6.58 18.84 17.62
N TYR A 119 7.01 20.10 17.69
CA TYR A 119 7.72 20.73 16.58
C TYR A 119 9.11 20.14 16.36
N ASP A 120 9.77 19.67 17.42
CA ASP A 120 11.10 19.06 17.36
C ASP A 120 10.97 17.53 17.21
N PRO A 121 11.92 16.87 16.54
CA PRO A 121 11.88 15.42 16.35
C PRO A 121 11.90 14.69 17.71
N PRO A 122 11.25 13.51 17.81
CA PRO A 122 11.38 12.66 18.99
C PRO A 122 12.83 12.20 19.16
N PRO A 123 13.25 11.83 20.39
CA PRO A 123 14.55 11.21 20.61
C PRO A 123 14.67 9.86 19.89
N ASP A 124 15.90 9.48 19.53
CA ASP A 124 16.22 8.17 18.94
C ASP A 124 16.29 7.04 19.99
N GLU A 125 15.95 7.35 21.25
CA GLU A 125 15.93 6.40 22.37
C GLU A 125 14.50 6.01 22.73
N GLU A 126 14.35 4.80 23.27
CA GLU A 126 13.05 4.32 23.74
C GLU A 126 12.50 5.26 24.83
N PRO A 127 11.25 5.74 24.70
CA PRO A 127 10.67 6.66 25.67
C PRO A 127 10.54 6.00 27.05
N ALA A 128 11.03 6.69 28.09
CA ALA A 128 11.04 6.22 29.47
C ALA A 128 9.65 5.89 30.06
N THR A 129 8.57 6.41 29.48
CA THR A 129 7.18 6.13 29.85
C THR A 129 6.54 5.19 28.84
N SER A 130 6.59 3.89 29.12
CA SER A 130 6.13 2.82 28.22
C SER A 130 4.62 2.48 28.32
N ALA A 131 3.77 3.37 28.83
CA ALA A 131 2.43 2.95 29.31
C ALA A 131 1.27 3.94 29.09
N ASP A 132 1.30 4.79 28.07
CA ASP A 132 0.02 5.35 27.60
C ASP A 132 -0.81 4.24 26.96
N ASP A 133 -2.07 4.12 27.35
CA ASP A 133 -2.98 3.11 26.82
C ASP A 133 -3.09 3.31 25.30
N LYS A 134 -2.32 2.54 24.52
CA LYS A 134 -2.25 2.53 23.03
C LYS A 134 -3.62 2.36 22.35
N ARG A 135 -4.70 2.26 23.11
CA ARG A 135 -6.09 2.12 22.66
C ARG A 135 -6.85 3.46 22.67
N VAL A 136 -6.28 4.55 23.17
CA VAL A 136 -6.88 5.89 23.10
C VAL A 136 -5.84 6.87 22.56
N LEU A 137 -6.21 7.61 21.52
CA LEU A 137 -5.35 8.68 20.98
C LEU A 137 -5.36 9.90 21.92
N GLY A 138 -4.36 10.77 21.82
CA GLY A 138 -4.29 12.02 22.59
C GLY A 138 -5.48 12.95 22.37
N SER A 139 -6.17 12.81 21.23
CA SER A 139 -7.46 13.46 20.93
C SER A 139 -8.67 12.91 21.69
N GLY A 140 -8.52 11.80 22.43
CA GLY A 140 -9.60 11.07 23.10
C GLY A 140 -10.32 10.04 22.23
N VAL A 141 -9.93 9.87 20.96
CA VAL A 141 -10.52 8.85 20.08
C VAL A 141 -10.15 7.46 20.58
N LYS A 142 -11.17 6.67 20.92
CA LYS A 142 -11.00 5.27 21.33
C LYS A 142 -10.80 4.38 20.10
N LEU A 143 -9.83 3.50 20.15
CA LEU A 143 -9.47 2.59 19.07
C LEU A 143 -10.09 1.22 19.26
N CYS A 144 -10.29 0.52 18.16
CA CYS A 144 -10.72 -0.85 18.14
C CYS A 144 -9.61 -1.72 18.71
N ARG A 145 -9.94 -2.49 19.75
CA ARG A 145 -9.01 -3.43 20.37
C ARG A 145 -8.45 -4.47 19.38
N LEU A 146 -9.20 -4.85 18.36
CA LEU A 146 -8.73 -5.84 17.39
C LEU A 146 -7.85 -5.23 16.29
N CYS A 147 -8.28 -4.14 15.65
CA CYS A 147 -7.62 -3.63 14.44
C CYS A 147 -6.94 -2.26 14.56
N GLY A 148 -7.18 -1.51 15.64
CA GLY A 148 -6.64 -0.15 15.79
C GLY A 148 -7.37 0.95 15.01
N CYS A 149 -8.43 0.65 14.25
CA CYS A 149 -9.30 1.67 13.65
C CYS A 149 -10.22 2.33 14.69
N ALA A 150 -10.93 3.41 14.35
CA ALA A 150 -11.84 4.09 15.27
C ALA A 150 -12.91 3.14 15.86
N GLY A 151 -12.94 3.01 17.19
CA GLY A 151 -13.82 2.13 17.94
C GLY A 151 -14.97 2.90 18.57
N HIS A 152 -16.20 2.67 18.11
CA HIS A 152 -17.40 3.35 18.61
C HIS A 152 -18.34 2.43 19.41
N LYS A 153 -18.10 1.11 19.41
CA LYS A 153 -18.90 0.13 20.15
C LYS A 153 -18.14 -0.35 21.38
N ALA A 154 -18.53 0.09 22.56
CA ALA A 154 -18.00 -0.44 23.81
C ALA A 154 -18.56 -1.86 24.07
N CYS A 155 -17.76 -2.72 24.69
CA CYS A 155 -18.26 -4.00 25.20
C CYS A 155 -19.39 -3.74 26.21
N SER A 156 -20.54 -4.38 26.02
CA SER A 156 -21.73 -4.17 26.86
C SER A 156 -21.62 -4.75 28.27
N ARG A 157 -20.55 -5.48 28.58
CA ARG A 157 -20.31 -6.07 29.90
C ARG A 157 -19.32 -5.24 30.72
N CYS A 158 -18.14 -4.98 30.18
CA CYS A 158 -17.09 -4.28 30.91
C CYS A 158 -17.01 -2.78 30.60
N HIS A 159 -17.49 -2.34 29.45
CA HIS A 159 -17.35 -0.96 28.95
C HIS A 159 -15.91 -0.42 28.83
N THR A 160 -14.88 -1.24 29.09
CA THR A 160 -13.46 -0.84 29.06
C THR A 160 -12.85 -0.88 27.66
N VAL A 161 -13.27 -1.82 26.82
CA VAL A 161 -12.74 -1.99 25.45
C VAL A 161 -13.76 -1.57 24.41
N THR A 162 -13.25 -1.02 23.31
CA THR A 162 -14.04 -0.57 22.16
C THR A 162 -13.72 -1.35 20.90
N TYR A 163 -14.72 -1.46 20.01
CA TYR A 163 -14.63 -2.12 18.72
C TYR A 163 -15.18 -1.23 17.61
N CYS A 164 -14.62 -1.36 16.41
CA CYS A 164 -15.17 -0.70 15.23
C CYS A 164 -16.43 -1.43 14.73
N SER A 165 -16.52 -2.75 14.88
CA SER A 165 -17.65 -3.52 14.34
C SER A 165 -18.06 -4.68 15.24
N LYS A 166 -19.24 -5.25 14.98
CA LYS A 166 -19.73 -6.43 15.71
C LYS A 166 -18.89 -7.67 15.36
N GLU A 167 -18.42 -7.74 14.12
CA GLU A 167 -17.56 -8.78 13.59
C GLU A 167 -16.23 -8.81 14.37
N HIS A 168 -15.58 -7.65 14.55
CA HIS A 168 -14.34 -7.56 15.33
C HIS A 168 -14.53 -7.92 16.80
N GLN A 169 -15.66 -7.49 17.40
CA GLN A 169 -16.00 -7.91 18.76
C GLN A 169 -16.17 -9.43 18.84
N ALA A 170 -16.87 -10.05 17.88
CA ALA A 170 -17.10 -11.50 17.87
C ALA A 170 -15.79 -12.30 17.69
N ILE A 171 -14.88 -11.83 16.83
CA ILE A 171 -13.56 -12.44 16.63
C ILE A 171 -12.75 -12.37 17.93
N ASP A 172 -12.63 -11.19 18.53
CA ASP A 172 -11.87 -10.99 19.77
C ASP A 172 -12.49 -11.74 20.95
N TRP A 173 -13.82 -11.76 21.05
CA TRP A 173 -14.56 -12.49 22.09
C TRP A 173 -14.26 -13.99 22.05
N LYS A 174 -14.24 -14.60 20.86
CA LYS A 174 -13.95 -16.03 20.71
C LYS A 174 -12.52 -16.38 21.12
N LYS A 175 -11.57 -15.46 20.92
CA LYS A 175 -10.14 -15.71 21.16
C LYS A 175 -9.70 -15.40 22.58
N GLN A 176 -9.95 -14.17 23.04
CA GLN A 176 -9.27 -13.65 24.23
C GLN A 176 -10.21 -12.85 25.14
N HIS A 177 -11.00 -11.91 24.60
CA HIS A 177 -11.74 -10.97 25.45
C HIS A 177 -12.75 -11.65 26.39
N LYS A 178 -13.34 -12.80 26.01
CA LYS A 178 -14.26 -13.54 26.90
C LYS A 178 -13.63 -13.92 28.25
N LYS A 179 -12.32 -14.15 28.29
CA LYS A 179 -11.57 -14.50 29.52
C LYS A 179 -11.18 -13.26 30.33
N GLU A 180 -11.00 -12.12 29.66
CA GLU A 180 -10.50 -10.88 30.28
C GLU A 180 -11.60 -9.91 30.72
N CYS A 181 -12.81 -10.04 30.17
CA CYS A 181 -13.89 -9.06 30.31
C CYS A 181 -14.21 -8.67 31.77
N ASN A 182 -13.98 -9.57 32.73
CA ASN A 182 -14.28 -9.35 34.15
C ASN A 182 -13.05 -9.39 35.07
N ASN A 183 -11.82 -9.53 34.54
CA ASN A 183 -10.61 -9.54 35.36
C ASN A 183 -9.98 -8.14 35.35
N GLU A 184 -9.85 -7.52 36.52
CA GLU A 184 -9.13 -6.25 36.69
C GLU A 184 -7.61 -6.38 36.50
N SER A 185 -7.08 -7.62 36.44
CA SER A 185 -5.70 -7.89 36.09
C SER A 185 -5.54 -7.94 34.57
N SER A 186 -5.09 -6.83 33.99
CA SER A 186 -4.66 -6.74 32.59
C SER A 186 -3.34 -7.51 32.40
N SER A 187 -3.36 -8.85 32.44
CA SER A 187 -2.23 -9.62 31.94
C SER A 187 -2.23 -9.51 30.43
N VAL A 188 -1.21 -8.85 29.87
CA VAL A 188 -0.92 -8.85 28.43
C VAL A 188 -0.76 -10.31 28.02
N SER A 189 -1.81 -10.94 27.49
CA SER A 189 -1.63 -12.26 26.90
C SER A 189 -1.02 -12.04 25.52
N ASP A 190 0.15 -12.62 25.27
CA ASP A 190 0.87 -12.70 23.98
C ASP A 190 0.11 -13.54 22.94
N ALA A 191 -1.22 -13.56 23.01
CA ALA A 191 -2.04 -14.20 22.02
C ALA A 191 -1.89 -13.43 20.70
N VAL A 192 -1.19 -14.04 19.75
CA VAL A 192 -0.96 -13.49 18.42
C VAL A 192 -2.29 -13.11 17.77
N ASN A 193 -2.45 -11.82 17.50
CA ASN A 193 -3.65 -11.29 16.86
C ASN A 193 -3.67 -11.69 15.38
N MET A 194 -4.19 -12.88 15.07
CA MET A 194 -4.25 -13.37 13.68
C MET A 194 -5.15 -12.54 12.76
N PHE A 195 -5.92 -11.58 13.28
CA PHE A 195 -6.66 -10.66 12.42
C PHE A 195 -5.72 -9.64 11.77
N LEU A 196 -4.67 -9.21 12.45
CA LEU A 196 -3.66 -8.31 11.89
C LEU A 196 -2.68 -9.09 11.00
N PHE A 197 -1.98 -8.39 10.11
CA PHE A 197 -0.77 -8.94 9.48
C PHE A 197 0.42 -8.79 10.44
N PRO A 198 1.47 -9.62 10.31
CA PRO A 198 2.72 -9.41 11.01
C PRO A 198 3.24 -7.98 10.81
N GLU A 199 3.79 -7.40 11.87
CA GLU A 199 4.23 -6.01 11.89
C GLU A 199 5.72 -5.93 11.55
N TRP A 200 6.07 -5.08 10.59
CA TRP A 200 7.44 -4.89 10.09
C TRP A 200 7.69 -3.41 9.80
N GLU A 201 8.93 -2.96 9.95
CA GLU A 201 9.37 -1.68 9.41
C GLU A 201 9.53 -1.78 7.89
N LEU A 202 9.15 -0.72 7.17
CA LEU A 202 9.40 -0.58 5.74
C LEU A 202 10.55 0.40 5.55
N VAL A 203 11.75 -0.14 5.42
CA VAL A 203 12.98 0.63 5.16
C VAL A 203 13.12 0.87 3.67
N THR A 204 13.68 2.02 3.29
CA THR A 204 13.78 2.43 1.89
C THR A 204 15.19 2.74 1.47
N GLU A 205 15.59 2.25 0.30
CA GLU A 205 16.92 2.45 -0.28
C GLU A 205 16.81 2.86 -1.76
N PRO A 206 17.70 3.73 -2.27
CA PRO A 206 17.72 4.06 -3.70
C PRO A 206 17.97 2.84 -4.58
N GLU A 207 17.31 2.76 -5.74
CA GLU A 207 17.60 1.72 -6.73
C GLU A 207 18.97 1.96 -7.37
N GLU A 208 19.90 1.04 -7.14
CA GLU A 208 21.19 0.99 -7.83
C GLU A 208 21.01 0.36 -9.22
N LEU A 209 21.00 1.19 -10.25
CA LEU A 209 21.04 0.68 -11.62
C LEU A 209 22.47 0.23 -11.93
N PRO A 210 22.68 -0.96 -12.51
CA PRO A 210 24.01 -1.36 -12.96
C PRO A 210 24.54 -0.31 -13.93
N ALA A 211 25.78 0.13 -13.71
CA ALA A 211 26.46 1.06 -14.60
C ALA A 211 26.37 0.49 -16.02
N LYS A 212 25.71 1.21 -16.94
CA LYS A 212 25.77 0.88 -18.35
C LYS A 212 27.22 1.07 -18.77
N ASP A 213 27.95 -0.04 -18.94
CA ASP A 213 29.19 -0.02 -19.69
C ASP A 213 28.86 0.49 -21.09
N ASP A 214 29.27 1.73 -21.38
CA ASP A 214 29.24 2.31 -22.72
C ASP A 214 30.18 1.50 -23.63
N LYS A 215 29.65 0.44 -24.24
CA LYS A 215 30.19 -0.13 -25.48
C LYS A 215 29.14 0.02 -26.58
N PRO A 216 29.39 0.86 -27.60
CA PRO A 216 28.55 0.85 -28.79
C PRO A 216 28.96 -0.37 -29.61
N SER A 217 28.17 -1.44 -29.59
CA SER A 217 28.19 -2.41 -30.68
C SER A 217 27.16 -1.96 -31.71
N SER A 218 27.65 -1.23 -32.72
CA SER A 218 26.97 -1.13 -34.00
C SER A 218 26.84 -2.52 -34.62
N ASP A 219 25.91 -2.62 -35.56
CA ASP A 219 25.54 -3.79 -36.39
C ASP A 219 24.37 -4.57 -35.79
N SER A 220 23.12 -4.31 -36.18
CA SER A 220 22.67 -4.53 -37.56
C SER A 220 21.41 -3.72 -37.86
N LEU A 221 21.51 -2.84 -38.86
CA LEU A 221 20.38 -2.25 -39.57
C LEU A 221 19.97 -3.18 -40.73
N GLU A 222 18.69 -3.09 -41.08
CA GLU A 222 18.06 -3.49 -42.36
C GLU A 222 17.66 -4.96 -42.56
N GLN A 223 16.35 -5.22 -42.38
CA GLN A 223 15.53 -5.64 -43.52
C GLN A 223 14.03 -5.38 -43.27
N ALA A 224 13.50 -4.43 -44.02
CA ALA A 224 12.07 -4.23 -44.23
C ALA A 224 11.72 -4.63 -45.67
N ASN A 225 10.46 -5.04 -45.85
CA ASN A 225 9.71 -5.25 -47.10
C ASN A 225 9.98 -6.52 -47.94
N ILE A 226 9.04 -7.47 -47.85
CA ILE A 226 8.42 -8.06 -49.04
C ILE A 226 6.90 -8.03 -48.83
N VAL A 227 6.23 -7.19 -49.61
CA VAL A 227 4.79 -7.22 -49.83
C VAL A 227 4.54 -8.34 -50.84
N SER A 228 3.72 -9.33 -50.52
CA SER A 228 3.22 -10.26 -51.53
C SER A 228 1.70 -10.38 -51.42
N SER A 229 1.07 -9.94 -52.49
CA SER A 229 -0.36 -9.97 -52.76
C SER A 229 -0.86 -11.39 -53.05
N VAL A 230 -1.88 -11.86 -52.34
CA VAL A 230 -2.87 -12.83 -52.84
C VAL A 230 -4.23 -12.47 -52.25
N MET A 231 -5.26 -12.38 -53.10
CA MET A 231 -6.66 -12.28 -52.69
C MET A 231 -7.30 -13.68 -52.59
N ILE A 232 -8.30 -13.80 -51.71
CA ILE A 232 -9.61 -14.49 -51.82
C ILE A 232 -9.98 -15.44 -50.64
N SER A 233 -10.94 -14.95 -49.84
CA SER A 233 -12.16 -15.60 -49.30
C SER A 233 -12.24 -16.00 -47.81
N SER A 234 -12.99 -15.18 -47.07
CA SER A 234 -14.05 -15.57 -46.13
C SER A 234 -13.70 -16.49 -44.95
N THR A 235 -12.80 -16.04 -44.08
CA THR A 235 -12.73 -16.35 -42.63
C THR A 235 -12.05 -15.19 -41.87
N ASP A 236 -12.45 -13.93 -42.13
CA ASP A 236 -11.71 -12.73 -41.68
C ASP A 236 -11.80 -12.41 -40.17
N LEU A 237 -12.69 -13.07 -39.43
CA LEU A 237 -12.86 -12.81 -38.00
C LEU A 237 -11.92 -13.66 -37.14
N GLU A 238 -11.65 -14.91 -37.53
CA GLU A 238 -10.83 -15.83 -36.72
C GLU A 238 -9.33 -15.61 -36.89
N GLU A 239 -8.88 -15.22 -38.10
CA GLU A 239 -7.45 -15.02 -38.39
C GLU A 239 -6.92 -13.68 -37.83
N SER A 240 -7.73 -12.61 -37.89
CA SER A 240 -7.41 -11.34 -37.26
C SER A 240 -7.43 -11.42 -35.73
N GLU A 241 -8.33 -12.24 -35.16
CA GLU A 241 -8.33 -12.56 -33.73
C GLU A 241 -7.08 -13.36 -33.34
N LEU A 242 -6.71 -14.40 -34.10
CA LEU A 242 -5.49 -15.19 -33.85
C LEU A 242 -4.21 -14.35 -33.92
N GLU A 243 -4.10 -13.48 -34.92
CA GLU A 243 -2.96 -12.56 -35.05
C GLU A 243 -2.92 -11.55 -33.90
N SER A 244 -4.08 -11.02 -33.49
CA SER A 244 -4.16 -10.13 -32.33
C SER A 244 -3.77 -10.83 -31.03
N MET A 245 -4.16 -12.10 -30.86
CA MET A 245 -3.80 -12.93 -29.71
C MET A 245 -2.30 -13.23 -29.69
N ALA A 246 -1.71 -13.63 -30.83
CA ALA A 246 -0.27 -13.90 -30.93
C ALA A 246 0.58 -12.64 -30.71
N LEU A 247 0.15 -11.49 -31.24
CA LEU A 247 0.81 -10.21 -30.98
C LEU A 247 0.69 -9.82 -29.51
N HIS A 248 -0.48 -10.03 -28.91
CA HIS A 248 -0.75 -9.73 -27.52
C HIS A 248 0.11 -10.59 -26.57
N GLU A 249 0.17 -11.91 -26.77
CA GLU A 249 1.08 -12.81 -26.04
C GLU A 249 2.55 -12.39 -26.15
N SER A 250 2.96 -11.93 -27.35
CA SER A 250 4.32 -11.46 -27.57
C SER A 250 4.65 -10.16 -26.83
N GLN A 251 3.66 -9.29 -26.61
CA GLN A 251 3.81 -8.03 -25.86
C GLN A 251 3.76 -8.27 -24.36
N ASP A 252 2.87 -9.14 -23.91
CA ASP A 252 2.73 -9.52 -22.51
C ASP A 252 4.01 -10.20 -22.00
N SER A 253 4.55 -11.13 -22.78
CA SER A 253 5.84 -11.78 -22.50
C SER A 253 7.00 -10.78 -22.40
N LYS A 254 7.05 -9.77 -23.28
CA LYS A 254 8.06 -8.70 -23.22
C LYS A 254 7.91 -7.82 -21.98
N MET A 255 6.68 -7.48 -21.59
CA MET A 255 6.40 -6.69 -20.40
C MET A 255 6.80 -7.45 -19.13
N PHE A 256 6.42 -8.71 -19.05
CA PHE A 256 6.78 -9.58 -17.93
C PHE A 256 8.28 -9.84 -17.84
N GLN A 257 8.97 -10.00 -18.96
CA GLN A 257 10.42 -10.12 -18.99
C GLN A 257 11.10 -8.85 -18.47
N LYS A 258 10.63 -7.65 -18.87
CA LYS A 258 11.12 -6.38 -18.32
C LYS A 258 10.85 -6.28 -16.82
N PHE A 259 9.69 -6.75 -16.35
CA PHE A 259 9.36 -6.81 -14.93
C PHE A 259 10.39 -7.68 -14.18
N LYS A 260 10.65 -8.90 -14.68
CA LYS A 260 11.65 -9.82 -14.10
C LYS A 260 13.05 -9.22 -14.08
N GLU A 261 13.50 -8.66 -15.21
CA GLU A 261 14.83 -8.04 -15.32
C GLU A 261 15.01 -6.88 -14.34
N CYS A 262 13.97 -6.05 -14.18
CA CYS A 262 14.00 -4.92 -13.25
C CYS A 262 14.06 -5.36 -11.78
N ILE A 263 13.49 -6.52 -11.45
CA ILE A 263 13.43 -7.04 -10.08
C ILE A 263 14.58 -8.00 -9.79
N ALA A 264 15.28 -8.50 -10.82
CA ALA A 264 16.34 -9.50 -10.68
C ALA A 264 17.49 -9.03 -9.79
N ALA A 265 17.81 -7.73 -9.80
CA ALA A 265 18.82 -7.16 -8.91
C ALA A 265 18.39 -7.26 -7.43
N GLU A 266 17.13 -6.93 -7.14
CA GLU A 266 16.60 -6.86 -5.77
C GLU A 266 15.26 -7.60 -5.64
N PRO A 267 15.25 -8.94 -5.63
CA PRO A 267 14.01 -9.73 -5.64
C PRO A 267 13.20 -9.62 -4.34
N HIS A 268 13.82 -9.20 -3.24
CA HIS A 268 13.17 -9.06 -1.94
C HIS A 268 12.41 -7.73 -1.77
N GLN A 269 12.45 -6.84 -2.78
CA GLN A 269 11.74 -5.56 -2.72
C GLN A 269 10.23 -5.76 -2.60
N VAL A 270 9.61 -5.12 -1.59
CA VAL A 270 8.16 -5.18 -1.35
C VAL A 270 7.43 -3.92 -1.82
N LEU A 271 8.18 -2.85 -2.12
CA LEU A 271 7.64 -1.56 -2.55
C LEU A 271 8.60 -0.88 -3.53
N ARG A 272 8.05 -0.14 -4.49
CA ARG A 272 8.82 0.79 -5.34
C ARG A 272 8.14 2.15 -5.32
N TYR A 273 8.85 3.15 -4.84
CA TYR A 273 8.38 4.52 -4.69
C TYR A 273 8.98 5.41 -5.79
N ARG A 274 8.10 6.08 -6.54
CA ARG A 274 8.48 7.13 -7.50
C ARG A 274 7.26 7.99 -7.81
N ARG A 275 7.08 9.08 -7.06
CA ARG A 275 5.98 10.00 -7.28
C ARG A 275 6.06 10.63 -8.68
N GLN A 276 4.92 10.71 -9.37
CA GLN A 276 4.79 11.11 -10.79
C GLN A 276 5.53 10.23 -11.79
N GLY A 277 6.04 9.06 -11.37
CA GLY A 277 6.63 8.06 -12.26
C GLY A 277 5.59 7.20 -12.97
N SER A 278 6.07 6.11 -13.57
CA SER A 278 5.25 5.04 -14.13
C SER A 278 5.41 3.76 -13.30
N PRO A 279 4.32 3.03 -13.03
CA PRO A 279 4.41 1.70 -12.43
C PRO A 279 5.16 0.71 -13.34
N LEU A 280 5.84 -0.24 -12.72
CA LEU A 280 6.35 -1.44 -13.35
C LEU A 280 5.21 -2.49 -13.35
N TRP A 281 4.64 -2.71 -14.52
CA TRP A 281 3.51 -3.61 -14.74
C TRP A 281 3.97 -5.04 -14.99
N VAL A 282 3.18 -6.02 -14.55
CA VAL A 282 3.43 -7.45 -14.79
C VAL A 282 2.90 -7.90 -16.15
N SER A 283 1.91 -7.19 -16.68
CA SER A 283 1.22 -7.52 -17.93
C SER A 283 1.01 -6.28 -18.80
N SER A 284 0.88 -6.47 -20.12
CA SER A 284 0.39 -5.44 -21.05
C SER A 284 -1.12 -5.20 -20.92
N GLU A 285 -1.86 -6.15 -20.34
CA GLU A 285 -3.29 -6.02 -20.09
C GLU A 285 -3.58 -5.17 -18.86
N HIS A 286 -4.78 -4.59 -18.81
CA HIS A 286 -5.27 -3.89 -17.62
C HIS A 286 -4.31 -2.80 -17.11
N VAL A 287 -3.56 -2.16 -18.00
CA VAL A 287 -2.80 -0.94 -17.71
C VAL A 287 -3.77 0.24 -17.77
N PRO A 288 -3.88 1.08 -16.72
CA PRO A 288 -4.86 2.14 -16.67
C PRO A 288 -4.54 3.26 -17.66
N SER A 289 -5.56 3.71 -18.39
CA SER A 289 -5.50 5.01 -19.07
C SER A 289 -5.65 6.15 -18.07
N LYS A 290 -5.33 7.39 -18.47
CA LYS A 290 -5.46 8.57 -17.60
C LYS A 290 -6.90 8.83 -17.16
N GLU A 291 -7.87 8.41 -17.98
CA GLU A 291 -9.30 8.59 -17.76
C GLU A 291 -9.88 7.52 -16.81
N ALA A 292 -9.24 6.34 -16.76
CA ALA A 292 -9.63 5.26 -15.84
C ALA A 292 -9.32 5.61 -14.37
N ILE A 293 -8.37 6.52 -14.14
CA ILE A 293 -8.03 7.00 -12.80
C ILE A 293 -9.01 8.12 -12.41
N PRO A 294 -9.85 7.92 -11.37
CA PRO A 294 -10.80 8.95 -10.96
C PRO A 294 -10.06 10.18 -10.44
N LYS A 295 -10.68 11.36 -10.64
CA LYS A 295 -10.19 12.63 -10.08
C LYS A 295 -10.30 12.62 -8.56
N CYS A 296 -9.41 13.36 -7.91
CA CYS A 296 -9.48 13.64 -6.49
C CYS A 296 -10.77 14.42 -6.16
N LEU A 297 -11.25 14.35 -4.92
CA LEU A 297 -12.42 15.09 -4.46
C LEU A 297 -12.30 16.62 -4.61
N CYS A 298 -11.07 17.14 -4.65
CA CYS A 298 -10.81 18.56 -4.95
C CYS A 298 -10.92 18.91 -6.45
N GLY A 299 -11.20 17.93 -7.32
CA GLY A 299 -11.29 18.11 -8.77
C GLY A 299 -9.97 17.97 -9.53
N THR A 300 -8.83 17.87 -8.85
CA THR A 300 -7.52 17.67 -9.49
C THR A 300 -7.29 16.21 -9.87
N ASN A 301 -6.51 15.97 -10.92
CA ASN A 301 -6.10 14.61 -11.31
C ASN A 301 -5.25 13.94 -10.22
N ARG A 302 -5.27 12.61 -10.21
CA ARG A 302 -4.35 11.82 -9.39
C ARG A 302 -3.12 11.44 -10.23
N VAL A 303 -1.96 11.35 -9.58
CA VAL A 303 -0.69 10.91 -10.15
C VAL A 303 -0.23 9.66 -9.44
N PHE A 304 0.54 8.83 -10.13
CA PHE A 304 1.19 7.68 -9.51
C PHE A 304 2.09 8.14 -8.36
N GLU A 305 2.09 7.39 -7.26
CA GLU A 305 2.89 7.66 -6.09
C GLU A 305 3.92 6.56 -5.83
N PHE A 306 3.43 5.34 -5.62
CA PHE A 306 4.23 4.17 -5.36
C PHE A 306 3.46 2.92 -5.75
N GLN A 307 4.18 1.80 -5.87
CA GLN A 307 3.59 0.50 -6.09
C GLN A 307 4.01 -0.49 -5.02
N ILE A 308 3.10 -1.40 -4.70
CA ILE A 308 3.32 -2.54 -3.80
C ILE A 308 3.60 -3.75 -4.67
N MET A 309 4.71 -4.42 -4.36
CA MET A 309 5.21 -5.57 -5.11
C MET A 309 4.52 -6.85 -4.64
N PRO A 310 4.46 -7.89 -5.50
CA PRO A 310 3.85 -9.17 -5.14
C PRO A 310 4.65 -9.88 -4.03
N GLN A 311 5.95 -9.61 -3.93
CA GLN A 311 6.84 -10.15 -2.91
C GLN A 311 6.34 -9.91 -1.48
N LEU A 312 5.56 -8.83 -1.25
CA LEU A 312 4.97 -8.55 0.05
C LEU A 312 4.08 -9.70 0.56
N LEU A 313 3.40 -10.43 -0.35
CA LEU A 313 2.48 -11.51 -0.02
C LEU A 313 3.14 -12.60 0.84
N ASN A 314 4.42 -12.89 0.60
CA ASN A 314 5.20 -13.88 1.34
C ASN A 314 5.34 -13.54 2.84
N HIS A 315 5.22 -12.27 3.20
CA HIS A 315 5.38 -11.79 4.58
C HIS A 315 4.05 -11.65 5.33
N LEU A 316 2.90 -11.75 4.64
CA LEU A 316 1.59 -11.57 5.24
C LEU A 316 1.09 -12.79 6.05
N LYS A 317 1.76 -13.94 5.94
CA LYS A 317 1.43 -15.21 6.63
C LYS A 317 -0.06 -15.56 6.52
N VAL A 318 -0.60 -15.48 5.31
CA VAL A 318 -2.02 -15.81 5.03
C VAL A 318 -2.14 -17.32 4.83
N ASP A 319 -1.93 -18.10 5.89
CA ASP A 319 -1.97 -19.56 5.84
C ASP A 319 -3.42 -20.05 5.78
N ARG A 320 -4.00 -20.07 4.57
CA ARG A 320 -5.20 -20.84 4.25
C ARG A 320 -5.00 -21.56 2.94
N THR A 321 -4.98 -22.89 3.01
CA THR A 321 -4.70 -23.83 1.91
C THR A 321 -5.76 -23.85 0.80
N ASP A 322 -6.89 -23.16 0.95
CA ASP A 322 -8.01 -23.20 0.02
C ASP A 322 -8.18 -21.94 -0.85
N ALA A 323 -7.62 -20.79 -0.45
CA ALA A 323 -7.51 -19.58 -1.28
C ALA A 323 -6.64 -18.52 -0.57
N SER A 324 -5.67 -17.94 -1.29
CA SER A 324 -4.77 -16.89 -0.79
C SER A 324 -5.21 -15.50 -1.26
N ILE A 325 -4.73 -14.49 -0.55
CA ILE A 325 -4.72 -13.10 -1.02
C ILE A 325 -3.67 -13.01 -2.13
N ASP A 326 -4.00 -12.41 -3.28
CA ASP A 326 -3.08 -12.36 -4.42
C ASP A 326 -3.20 -11.07 -5.25
N TRP A 327 -2.07 -10.63 -5.79
CA TRP A 327 -1.92 -9.53 -6.75
C TRP A 327 -0.57 -9.61 -7.46
N GLY A 328 -0.52 -9.15 -8.71
CA GLY A 328 0.74 -8.95 -9.44
C GLY A 328 1.40 -7.63 -9.06
N THR A 329 0.65 -6.53 -9.10
CA THR A 329 1.11 -5.22 -8.63
C THR A 329 -0.07 -4.37 -8.16
N LEU A 330 0.14 -3.60 -7.08
CA LEU A 330 -0.82 -2.60 -6.63
C LEU A 330 -0.21 -1.21 -6.84
N ALA A 331 -0.76 -0.43 -7.77
CA ALA A 331 -0.30 0.94 -8.03
C ALA A 331 -1.18 1.96 -7.31
N ILE A 332 -0.56 2.79 -6.47
CA ILE A 332 -1.25 3.81 -5.67
C ILE A 332 -1.17 5.15 -6.42
N TYR A 333 -2.32 5.80 -6.52
CA TYR A 333 -2.47 7.11 -7.14
C TYR A 333 -3.01 8.12 -6.15
N THR A 334 -2.33 9.26 -6.00
CA THR A 334 -2.69 10.30 -5.04
C THR A 334 -2.94 11.64 -5.71
N CYS A 335 -3.61 12.57 -5.03
CA CYS A 335 -3.85 13.92 -5.54
C CYS A 335 -2.56 14.62 -6.00
N ALA A 336 -2.51 15.08 -7.26
CA ALA A 336 -1.34 15.77 -7.81
C ALA A 336 -0.98 17.05 -7.02
N ALA A 337 -1.99 17.83 -6.64
CA ALA A 337 -1.85 19.05 -5.85
C ALA A 337 -1.67 18.80 -4.35
N SER A 338 -1.72 17.54 -3.92
CA SER A 338 -1.77 17.15 -2.51
C SER A 338 -2.79 17.99 -1.72
N CYS A 339 -4.03 18.05 -2.21
CA CYS A 339 -5.06 18.98 -1.71
C CYS A 339 -5.26 18.91 -0.19
N ASP A 340 -5.56 20.07 0.39
CA ASP A 340 -5.81 20.25 1.81
C ASP A 340 -7.22 19.80 2.18
N GLN A 341 -7.32 18.96 3.21
CA GLN A 341 -8.59 18.51 3.80
C GLN A 341 -8.57 18.70 5.33
N GLY A 342 -7.68 19.54 5.84
CA GLY A 342 -7.41 19.69 7.27
C GLY A 342 -6.94 18.38 7.88
N ASN A 343 -7.47 18.08 9.07
CA ASN A 343 -7.14 16.88 9.84
C ASN A 343 -7.86 15.60 9.36
N ASN A 344 -8.48 15.62 8.17
CA ASN A 344 -9.22 14.48 7.61
C ASN A 344 -8.32 13.52 6.83
N TYR A 345 -8.84 12.32 6.61
CA TYR A 345 -8.24 11.31 5.75
C TYR A 345 -8.90 11.35 4.37
N SER A 346 -8.13 11.69 3.34
CA SER A 346 -8.62 11.77 1.96
C SER A 346 -8.59 10.40 1.30
N ALA A 347 -9.70 9.94 0.74
CA ALA A 347 -9.70 8.72 -0.07
C ALA A 347 -8.87 8.92 -1.35
N GLU A 348 -7.86 8.06 -1.50
CA GLU A 348 -7.01 7.97 -2.70
C GLU A 348 -7.33 6.71 -3.48
N PHE A 349 -6.65 6.51 -4.60
CA PHE A 349 -6.99 5.47 -5.55
C PHE A 349 -5.91 4.39 -5.63
N ILE A 350 -6.35 3.15 -5.79
CA ILE A 350 -5.48 1.99 -5.96
C ILE A 350 -5.90 1.24 -7.21
N TRP A 351 -4.93 0.92 -8.05
CA TRP A 351 -5.12 0.06 -9.21
C TRP A 351 -4.49 -1.29 -8.91
N LYS A 352 -5.20 -2.38 -9.20
CA LYS A 352 -4.72 -3.74 -8.99
C LYS A 352 -4.57 -4.41 -10.35
N GLN A 353 -3.37 -4.92 -10.63
CA GLN A 353 -3.13 -5.79 -11.78
C GLN A 353 -2.70 -7.15 -11.26
N ASP A 354 -3.29 -8.22 -11.79
CA ASP A 354 -2.90 -9.60 -11.52
C ASP A 354 -1.96 -10.13 -12.59
N PHE A 355 -1.27 -11.23 -12.29
CA PHE A 355 -0.56 -12.00 -13.32
C PHE A 355 -1.58 -12.56 -14.32
N SER A 356 -1.20 -12.65 -15.60
CA SER A 356 -2.03 -13.34 -16.58
C SER A 356 -2.10 -14.83 -16.25
N ALA A 357 -3.21 -15.49 -16.61
CA ALA A 357 -3.47 -16.89 -16.28
C ALA A 357 -2.38 -17.85 -16.79
N ASP A 358 -1.69 -17.46 -17.87
CA ASP A 358 -0.59 -18.24 -18.47
C ASP A 358 0.76 -18.04 -17.78
N GLN A 359 0.85 -17.14 -16.79
CA GLN A 359 2.09 -16.78 -16.09
C GLN A 359 2.16 -17.28 -14.64
N THR A 360 1.08 -17.86 -14.11
CA THR A 360 1.09 -18.64 -12.86
C THR A 360 1.74 -20.00 -13.09
N VAL A 361 3.06 -20.08 -12.92
CA VAL A 361 3.83 -21.33 -12.91
C VAL A 361 4.31 -21.64 -11.50
#